data_AF-A0A6A3IBS0-F1
#
_entry.id   AF-A0A6A3IBS0-F1
#
_cell.length_a   1.000
_cell.length_b   1.000
_cell.length_c   1.000
_cell.angle_alpha   90.00
_cell.angle_beta   90.00
_cell.angle_gamma   90.00
#
_symmetry.space_group_name_H-M   'P 1'
#
loop_
_entity.id
_entity.type
_entity.pdbx_description
1 polymer ?
#
loop_
_entity_poly.entity_id
_entity_poly.type
_entity_poly.pdbx_seq_one_letter_code
_entity_poly.pdbx_strand_id
1 'polypeptide(L)' 'MDVLAERVYNREEQYLVLTATYDVCGRPTVSLLATYKFLIDAFEDEWRRDKSLPELLRSVRLSEANLAADEDELLF' A
#
# COMPACT_ATOMS: atom_id res chain seq x y z
N MET A 1 4.37 -8.51 -13.29
CA MET A 1 5.07 -8.15 -12.04
C MET A 1 3.97 -8.07 -11.04
N ASP A 2 4.01 -8.92 -10.03
CA ASP A 2 2.85 -9.18 -9.18
C ASP A 2 3.29 -9.21 -7.72
N VAL A 3 2.42 -8.73 -6.83
CA VAL A 3 2.65 -8.75 -5.39
C VAL A 3 2.04 -10.03 -4.84
N LEU A 4 2.87 -10.86 -4.19
CA LEU A 4 2.47 -12.18 -3.71
C LEU A 4 2.08 -12.17 -2.24
N ALA A 5 2.81 -11.40 -1.44
CA ALA A 5 2.61 -11.33 0.01
C ALA A 5 3.29 -10.11 0.59
N GLU A 6 2.81 -9.71 1.76
CA GLU A 6 3.49 -8.77 2.64
C GLU A 6 4.28 -9.53 3.71
N ARG A 7 5.45 -9.01 4.09
CA ARG A 7 6.26 -9.54 5.19
C ARG A 7 6.97 -8.43 5.95
N VAL A 8 7.29 -8.68 7.21
CA VAL A 8 8.24 -7.86 7.97
C VAL A 8 9.59 -8.55 7.99
N TYR A 9 10.62 -7.89 7.47
CA TYR A 9 12.00 -8.39 7.48
C TYR A 9 12.93 -7.30 8.00
N ASN A 10 13.78 -7.63 8.98
CA ASN A 10 14.69 -6.68 9.61
C ASN A 10 13.99 -5.41 10.16
N ARG A 11 12.77 -5.57 10.71
CA ARG A 11 11.90 -4.48 11.20
C ARG A 11 11.38 -3.53 10.11
N GLU A 12 11.54 -3.89 8.84
CA GLU A 12 10.98 -3.15 7.71
C GLU A 12 9.87 -3.97 7.04
N GLU A 13 8.78 -3.29 6.69
CA GLU A 13 7.73 -3.85 5.86
C GLU A 13 8.20 -3.96 4.40
N GLN A 14 8.02 -5.16 3.84
CA GLN A 14 8.44 -5.51 2.49
C GLN A 14 7.35 -6.32 1.81
N TYR A 15 7.16 -6.08 0.53
CA TYR A 15 6.34 -6.95 -0.31
C TYR A 15 7.22 -7.94 -1.05
N LEU A 16 6.75 -9.17 -1.16
CA LEU A 16 7.31 -10.18 -2.05
C LEU A 16 6.74 -9.94 -3.46
N VAL A 17 7.62 -9.68 -4.40
CA VAL A 17 7.26 -9.35 -5.78
C VAL A 17 7.78 -10.43 -6.72
N LEU A 18 6.90 -10.94 -7.57
CA LEU A 18 7.22 -11.78 -8.71
C LEU A 18 7.63 -10.91 -9.90
N THR A 19 8.85 -11.08 -10.39
CA THR A 19 9.36 -10.35 -11.55
C THR A 19 8.94 -10.99 -12.87
N ALA A 20 9.14 -10.28 -13.98
CA ALA A 20 8.93 -10.83 -15.32
C ALA A 20 9.88 -11.99 -15.66
N THR A 21 10.99 -12.13 -14.92
CA THR A 21 11.93 -13.26 -15.02
C THR A 21 11.51 -14.45 -14.14
N TYR A 22 10.34 -14.37 -13.49
CA TYR A 22 9.84 -15.35 -12.52
C TYR A 22 10.67 -15.44 -11.23
N ASP A 23 11.51 -14.46 -10.95
CA ASP A 23 12.22 -14.36 -9.67
C ASP A 23 11.30 -13.74 -8.61
N VAL A 24 11.44 -14.20 -7.36
CA VAL A 24 10.74 -13.63 -6.22
C VAL A 24 11.73 -12.84 -5.38
N CYS A 25 11.48 -11.53 -5.23
CA CYS A 25 12.33 -10.65 -4.45
C CYS A 25 11.52 -9.92 -3.39
N GLY A 26 12.09 -9.77 -2.18
CA GLY A 26 11.55 -8.84 -1.17
C GLY A 26 11.93 -7.41 -1.52
N ARG A 27 10.95 -6.50 -1.56
CA ARG A 27 11.18 -5.09 -1.82
C ARG A 27 10.53 -4.23 -0.74
N PRO A 28 11.24 -3.24 -0.19
CA PRO A 28 10.68 -2.35 0.81
C PRO A 28 9.55 -1.52 0.20
N THR A 29 8.51 -1.27 1.00
CA THR A 29 7.30 -0.56 0.57
C THR A 29 7.61 0.78 -0.10
N VAL A 30 8.54 1.55 0.47
CA VAL A 30 8.98 2.85 -0.08
C VAL A 30 9.54 2.75 -1.51
N SER A 31 10.17 1.63 -1.87
CA SER A 31 10.73 1.43 -3.22
C SER A 31 9.67 1.05 -4.25
N LEU A 32 8.57 0.44 -3.81
CA LEU A 32 7.50 0.00 -4.69
C LEU A 32 6.43 1.07 -4.91
N LEU A 33 6.20 1.93 -3.93
CA LEU A 33 5.16 2.97 -3.99
C LEU A 33 5.33 3.93 -5.17
N ALA A 34 6.57 4.26 -5.57
CA ALA A 34 6.81 5.24 -6.63
C ALA A 34 6.33 4.79 -8.02
N THR A 35 6.37 3.49 -8.32
CA THR A 35 6.12 2.97 -9.68
C THR A 35 5.00 1.92 -9.72
N TYR A 36 4.76 1.23 -8.61
CA TYR A 36 3.93 0.02 -8.55
C TYR A 36 2.81 0.12 -7.52
N LYS A 37 2.45 1.33 -7.08
CA LYS A 37 1.36 1.56 -6.11
C LYS A 37 0.05 0.87 -6.52
N PHE A 38 -0.29 0.84 -7.81
CA PHE A 38 -1.53 0.19 -8.26
C PHE A 38 -1.55 -1.33 -7.99
N LEU A 39 -0.38 -2.00 -8.00
CA LEU A 39 -0.28 -3.42 -7.70
C LEU A 39 -0.43 -3.68 -6.19
N ILE A 40 0.11 -2.78 -5.37
CA ILE A 40 -0.06 -2.83 -3.91
C ILE A 40 -1.53 -2.61 -3.55
N ASP A 41 -2.15 -1.55 -4.09
CA ASP A 41 -3.56 -1.24 -3.85
C ASP A 41 -4.45 -2.45 -4.22
N ALA A 42 -4.22 -3.07 -5.39
CA ALA A 42 -4.97 -4.25 -5.84
C ALA A 42 -4.77 -5.47 -4.92
N PHE A 43 -3.53 -5.74 -4.49
CA PHE A 43 -3.23 -6.82 -3.55
C PHE A 43 -3.92 -6.60 -2.20
N GLU A 44 -3.87 -5.38 -1.66
CA GLU A 44 -4.51 -5.05 -0.38
C GLU A 44 -6.03 -5.14 -0.44
N ASP A 45 -6.64 -4.71 -1.54
CA ASP A 45 -8.09 -4.84 -1.75
C ASP A 45 -8.52 -6.30 -1.83
N GLU A 46 -7.78 -7.16 -2.54
CA GLU A 46 -8.05 -8.59 -2.60
C GLU A 46 -7.87 -9.25 -1.22
N TRP A 47 -6.78 -8.94 -0.53
CA TRP A 47 -6.53 -9.43 0.84
C TRP A 47 -7.60 -8.98 1.84
N ARG A 48 -8.13 -7.76 1.69
CA ARG A 48 -9.24 -7.25 2.50
C ARG A 48 -10.55 -7.93 2.19
N ARG A 49 -10.87 -8.18 0.91
CA ARG A 49 -12.04 -8.96 0.50
C ARG A 49 -12.04 -10.34 1.14
N ASP A 50 -10.91 -11.04 1.11
CA ASP A 50 -10.74 -12.33 1.78
C ASP A 50 -11.01 -12.25 3.29
N LYS A 51 -10.65 -11.12 3.90
CA LYS A 51 -10.89 -10.85 5.32
C LYS A 51 -12.25 -10.23 5.63
N SER A 52 -13.14 -10.10 4.63
CA SER A 52 -14.41 -9.37 4.76
C SER A 52 -14.26 -7.94 5.30
N LEU A 53 -13.10 -7.33 5.04
CA LEU A 53 -12.80 -5.93 5.36
C LEU A 53 -13.26 -5.04 4.20
N PRO A 54 -13.72 -3.81 4.48
CA PRO A 54 -14.04 -2.86 3.42
C PRO A 54 -12.80 -2.51 2.58
N GLU A 55 -12.98 -2.49 1.27
CA GLU A 55 -11.99 -2.05 0.27
C GLU A 55 -11.46 -0.65 0.60
N LEU A 56 -10.22 -0.37 0.20
CA LEU A 56 -9.64 0.97 0.29
C LEU A 56 -10.30 1.88 -0.75
N LEU A 57 -11.54 2.31 -0.45
CA LEU A 57 -12.25 3.25 -1.30
C LEU A 57 -11.43 4.54 -1.42
N ARG A 58 -10.96 4.84 -2.65
CA ARG A 58 -10.48 6.18 -3.06
C ARG A 58 -11.65 7.17 -3.09
N SER A 59 -12.35 7.32 -1.96
CA SER A 59 -13.54 8.14 -1.88
C SER A 59 -13.16 9.62 -1.82
N VAL A 60 -13.88 10.44 -2.60
CA VAL A 60 -13.82 11.92 -2.66
C VAL A 60 -13.87 12.58 -1.27
N ARG A 61 -14.34 11.87 -0.25
CA ARG A 61 -14.40 12.32 1.15
C ARG A 61 -13.03 12.40 1.83
N LEU A 62 -12.03 11.67 1.34
CA LEU A 62 -10.68 11.67 1.91
C LEU A 62 -9.91 12.95 1.55
N SER A 63 -10.16 13.54 0.37
CA SER A 63 -9.65 14.87 0.02
C SER A 63 -10.27 15.98 0.88
N GLU A 64 -11.55 15.85 1.24
CA GLU A 64 -12.24 16.82 2.11
C GLU A 64 -11.79 16.69 3.57
N ALA A 65 -11.53 15.48 4.05
CA ALA A 65 -10.95 15.23 5.38
C ALA A 65 -9.47 15.63 5.48
N ASN A 66 -8.67 15.44 4.42
CA ASN A 66 -7.28 15.90 4.38
C ASN A 66 -7.19 17.43 4.37
N LEU A 67 -8.15 18.13 3.73
CA LEU A 67 -8.26 19.60 3.79
C LEU A 67 -8.52 20.08 5.23
N ALA A 68 -9.36 19.37 5.99
CA ALA A 68 -9.66 19.70 7.38
C ALA A 68 -8.51 19.39 8.36
N ALA A 69 -7.54 18.58 7.96
CA ALA A 69 -6.38 18.22 8.78
C ALA A 69 -5.15 19.11 8.54
N ASP A 70 -5.15 19.94 7.49
CA ASP A 70 -4.04 20.85 7.12
C ASP A 70 -4.21 22.26 7.71
N GLU A 71 -5.33 22.54 8.40
CA GLU A 71 -5.62 23.84 9.03
C GLU A 71 -5.19 23.90 10.52
N ASP A 72 -4.81 22.77 11.13
CA ASP A 72 -4.18 22.77 12.46
C ASP A 72 -2.66 22.90 12.29
N GLU A 73 -2.21 24.09 11.90
CA GLU A 73 -0.84 24.55 12.15
C GLU A 73 -0.55 24.36 13.65
N LEU A 74 0.16 23.28 13.96
CA LEU A 74 0.62 22.94 15.30
C LEU A 74 1.57 24.03 15.81
N LEU A 75 1.02 25.04 16.50
CA LEU A 75 1.74 25.97 17.37
C LEU A 75 2.28 25.20 18.59
N PHE A 76 3.58 24.89 18.56
CA PHE A 76 4.37 24.48 19.72
C PHE A 76 5.60 25.39 19.86
#